data_AF-A0A1Y1LI57-F1
#
_entry.id   AF-A0A1Y1LI57-F1
#
_cell.length_a   1.000
_cell.length_b   1.000
_cell.length_c   1.000
_cell.angle_alpha   90.00
_cell.angle_beta   90.00
_cell.angle_gamma   90.00
#
_symmetry.space_group_name_H-M   'P 1'
#
loop_
_entity.id
_entity.type
_entity.pdbx_description
1 polymer ?
#
loop_
_entity_poly.entity_id
_entity_poly.type
_entity_poly.pdbx_seq_one_letter_code
_entity_poly.pdbx_strand_id
1 'polypeptide(L)'
;MKPCIICKDKEGKYKCPTCLVYYCSVTCCNEHRNTKCTLTKRKEEEIVEDSNKYEFRARDTIPHKKLKLLEEDKTLKNVLANPHLRSLLKTVDKSEQPETIMQKAMLEPIFVEFADACLKVVEPESTDD
;
A
#
# COMPACT_ATOMS: atom_id res chain seq x y z
N MET A 1 28.55 1.44 -2.24
CA MET A 1 28.67 0.21 -1.41
C MET A 1 27.99 0.45 -0.07
N LYS A 2 27.41 -0.57 0.58
CA LYS A 2 26.73 -0.40 1.88
C LYS A 2 27.70 -0.68 3.04
N PRO A 3 27.74 0.14 4.10
CA PRO A 3 28.63 -0.08 5.24
C PRO A 3 28.18 -1.31 6.06
N CYS A 4 29.10 -1.87 6.82
CA CYS A 4 28.82 -2.95 7.76
C CYS A 4 27.77 -2.53 8.78
N ILE A 5 26.72 -3.32 8.97
CA ILE A 5 25.64 -3.00 9.92
C ILE A 5 26.09 -2.99 11.39
N ILE A 6 27.19 -3.69 11.69
CA ILE A 6 27.73 -3.85 13.04
C ILE A 6 28.67 -2.71 13.40
N CYS A 7 29.83 -2.63 12.74
CA CYS A 7 30.81 -1.60 13.06
C CYS A 7 30.55 -0.27 12.36
N LYS A 8 29.85 -0.25 11.22
CA LYS A 8 29.65 0.95 10.36
C LYS A 8 30.93 1.63 9.84
N ASP A 9 32.11 1.24 10.31
CA ASP A 9 33.40 1.81 9.89
C ASP A 9 33.94 1.26 8.55
N LYS A 10 33.56 0.02 8.21
CA LYS A 10 34.09 -0.69 7.04
C LYS A 10 32.99 -0.98 6.03
N GLU A 11 33.36 -1.03 4.76
CA GLU A 11 32.47 -1.46 3.69
C GLU A 11 32.03 -2.91 3.89
N GLY A 12 30.74 -3.16 3.68
CA GLY A 12 30.13 -4.46 3.85
C GLY A 12 30.47 -5.39 2.68
N LYS A 13 31.53 -6.17 2.84
CA LYS A 13 32.05 -7.13 1.84
C LYS A 13 31.13 -8.34 1.63
N TYR A 14 30.37 -8.74 2.64
CA TYR A 14 29.57 -9.97 2.63
C TYR A 14 28.10 -9.67 2.97
N LYS A 15 27.19 -10.50 2.48
CA LYS A 15 25.74 -10.36 2.64
C LYS A 15 25.16 -11.52 3.44
N CYS A 16 24.33 -11.23 4.42
CA CYS A 16 23.64 -12.27 5.20
C CYS A 16 22.49 -12.91 4.39
N PRO A 17 22.39 -14.24 4.28
CA PRO A 17 21.30 -14.90 3.55
C PRO A 17 19.93 -14.77 4.26
N THR A 18 19.91 -14.49 5.57
CA THR A 18 18.69 -14.49 6.40
C THR A 18 17.97 -13.14 6.41
N CYS A 19 18.72 -12.03 6.37
CA CYS A 19 18.19 -10.67 6.49
C CYS A 19 18.73 -9.70 5.42
N LEU A 20 19.57 -10.19 4.51
CA LEU A 20 20.12 -9.44 3.37
C LEU A 20 20.93 -8.18 3.71
N VAL A 21 21.29 -7.98 4.99
CA VAL A 21 22.18 -6.89 5.43
C VAL A 21 23.65 -7.20 5.11
N TYR A 22 24.45 -6.15 5.02
CA TYR A 22 25.87 -6.23 4.67
C TYR A 22 26.75 -6.14 5.93
N TYR A 23 27.84 -6.90 5.94
CA TYR A 23 28.84 -6.92 7.01
C TYR A 23 30.26 -7.07 6.45
N CYS A 24 31.27 -6.62 7.22
CA CYS A 24 32.65 -6.57 6.75
C CYS A 24 33.45 -7.84 7.03
N SER A 25 33.06 -8.66 8.02
CA SER A 25 33.84 -9.82 8.48
C SER A 25 33.00 -10.85 9.24
N VAL A 26 33.57 -12.04 9.46
CA VAL A 26 32.93 -13.14 10.20
C VAL A 26 32.59 -12.76 11.65
N THR A 27 33.42 -11.93 12.30
CA THR A 27 33.13 -11.43 13.65
C THR A 27 31.85 -10.60 13.67
N CYS A 28 31.67 -9.70 12.71
CA CYS A 28 30.42 -8.94 12.52
C CYS A 28 29.24 -9.84 12.14
N CYS A 29 29.45 -10.94 11.42
CA CYS A 29 28.39 -11.91 11.11
C CYS A 29 27.86 -12.62 12.37
N ASN A 30 28.77 -13.05 13.25
CA ASN A 30 28.40 -13.72 14.49
C ASN A 30 27.70 -12.77 15.46
N GLU A 31 28.20 -11.54 15.61
CA GLU A 31 27.55 -10.54 16.44
C GLU A 31 26.17 -10.17 15.91
N HIS A 32 26.03 -10.01 14.59
CA HIS A 32 24.74 -9.82 13.94
C HIS A 32 23.76 -10.97 14.24
N ARG A 33 24.20 -12.22 14.10
CA ARG A 33 23.40 -13.42 14.37
C ARG A 33 22.91 -13.48 15.81
N ASN A 34 23.76 -13.14 16.77
CA ASN A 34 23.44 -13.20 18.19
C ASN A 34 22.54 -12.04 18.66
N THR A 35 22.63 -10.86 18.04
CA THR A 35 21.95 -9.67 18.55
C THR A 35 20.73 -9.26 17.73
N LYS A 36 20.77 -9.32 16.40
CA LYS A 36 19.80 -8.63 15.51
C LYS A 36 19.61 -9.29 14.13
N CYS A 37 19.75 -10.60 14.04
CA CYS A 37 19.44 -11.34 12.81
C CYS A 37 17.97 -11.75 12.77
N THR A 38 17.09 -10.77 12.65
CA THR A 38 15.69 -11.03 12.39
C THR A 38 15.52 -11.38 10.92
N LEU A 39 14.83 -12.48 10.64
CA LEU A 39 14.33 -12.79 9.29
C LEU A 39 13.67 -11.52 8.77
N THR A 40 14.29 -10.91 7.77
CA THR A 40 13.63 -9.86 7.03
C THR A 40 12.57 -10.55 6.18
N LYS A 41 11.43 -10.94 6.80
CA LYS A 41 10.16 -10.80 6.11
C LYS A 41 10.20 -9.39 5.61
N ARG A 42 10.33 -9.26 4.27
CA ARG A 42 10.37 -8.02 3.50
C ARG A 42 10.12 -6.87 4.45
N LYS A 43 11.23 -6.22 4.88
CA LYS A 43 11.15 -4.93 5.51
C LYS A 43 10.08 -4.21 4.72
N GLU A 44 9.08 -3.70 5.40
CA GLU A 44 8.56 -2.39 5.09
C GLU A 44 9.70 -1.60 4.43
N GLU A 45 9.85 -1.74 3.11
CA GLU A 45 9.47 -0.71 2.17
C GLU A 45 8.48 0.10 3.02
N GLU A 46 8.95 1.18 3.66
CA GLU A 46 8.80 2.45 2.97
C GLU A 46 7.68 2.23 1.97
N ILE A 47 6.52 2.77 2.26
CA ILE A 47 5.80 3.34 1.15
C ILE A 47 6.85 4.34 0.58
N VAL A 48 7.83 3.87 -0.24
CA VAL A 48 7.84 4.18 -1.65
C VAL A 48 6.36 4.10 -1.97
N GLU A 49 5.72 5.25 -1.71
CA GLU A 49 4.94 5.90 -2.70
C GLU A 49 5.68 5.52 -3.96
N ASP A 50 5.16 4.51 -4.63
CA ASP A 50 5.27 4.41 -6.05
C ASP A 50 4.76 5.77 -6.52
N SER A 51 5.65 6.76 -6.41
CA SER A 51 5.43 8.18 -6.59
C SER A 51 5.39 8.46 -8.09
N ASN A 52 4.93 7.46 -8.85
CA ASN A 52 4.98 7.33 -10.29
C ASN A 52 3.77 6.56 -10.85
N LYS A 53 2.64 6.44 -10.13
CA LYS A 53 1.36 6.06 -10.79
C LYS A 53 0.20 7.03 -10.63
N TYR A 54 0.27 7.97 -9.69
CA TYR A 54 -0.71 9.07 -9.59
C TYR A 54 -0.03 10.42 -9.78
N GLU A 55 0.66 10.59 -10.91
CA GLU A 55 1.19 11.88 -11.36
C GLU A 55 0.12 12.77 -12.02
N PHE A 56 -1.16 12.42 -11.88
CA PHE A 56 -2.28 13.30 -12.24
C PHE A 56 -2.89 13.86 -10.97
N ARG A 57 -2.47 15.07 -10.58
CA ARG A 57 -3.33 15.97 -9.80
C ARG A 57 -4.34 16.59 -10.74
N ALA A 58 -5.32 15.81 -11.19
CA ALA A 58 -6.51 16.38 -11.81
C ALA A 58 -7.36 17.04 -10.71
N ARG A 59 -8.25 17.97 -11.09
CA ARG A 59 -9.21 18.56 -10.15
C ARG A 59 -10.07 17.50 -9.45
N ASP A 60 -10.32 16.39 -10.13
CA ASP A 60 -11.16 15.28 -9.67
C ASP A 60 -10.38 14.20 -8.89
N THR A 61 -9.08 14.39 -8.66
CA THR A 61 -8.27 13.44 -7.89
C THR A 61 -8.50 13.64 -6.39
N ILE A 62 -9.04 12.62 -5.72
CA ILE A 62 -9.31 12.65 -4.28
C ILE A 62 -7.99 12.71 -3.48
N PRO A 63 -7.78 13.72 -2.61
CA PRO A 63 -6.58 13.81 -1.80
C PRO A 63 -6.43 12.64 -0.83
N HIS A 64 -5.19 12.20 -0.59
CA HIS A 64 -4.91 11.07 0.29
C HIS A 64 -5.45 11.23 1.72
N LYS A 65 -5.53 12.48 2.22
CA LYS A 65 -6.16 12.79 3.51
C LYS A 65 -7.64 12.40 3.55
N LYS A 66 -8.39 12.64 2.47
CA LYS A 66 -9.80 12.24 2.37
C LYS A 66 -9.95 10.73 2.18
N LEU A 67 -9.03 10.11 1.44
CA LEU A 67 -9.02 8.64 1.30
C LEU A 67 -8.84 7.92 2.64
N LYS A 68 -8.09 8.49 3.59
CA LYS A 68 -7.98 7.92 4.94
C LYS A 68 -9.30 7.92 5.72
N LEU A 69 -10.23 8.83 5.43
CA LEU A 69 -11.54 8.86 6.09
C LEU A 69 -12.37 7.60 5.77
N LEU A 70 -12.16 7.02 4.58
CA LEU A 70 -12.78 5.76 4.17
C LEU A 70 -12.39 4.59 5.08
N GLU A 71 -11.20 4.65 5.69
CA GLU A 71 -10.73 3.61 6.62
C GLU A 71 -11.52 3.60 7.93
N GLU A 72 -12.08 4.73 8.36
CA GLU A 72 -12.80 4.82 9.63
C GLU A 72 -14.29 4.48 9.48
N ASP A 73 -14.83 4.54 8.26
CA ASP A 73 -16.25 4.32 8.00
C ASP A 73 -16.66 2.85 8.16
N LYS A 74 -17.64 2.61 9.04
CA LYS A 74 -18.13 1.26 9.37
C LYS A 74 -19.03 0.69 8.27
N THR A 75 -19.78 1.55 7.58
CA THR A 75 -20.68 1.15 6.50
C THR A 75 -19.87 0.63 5.33
N LEU A 76 -18.83 1.36 4.93
CA LEU A 76 -17.91 0.98 3.87
C LEU A 76 -17.18 -0.32 4.18
N LYS A 77 -16.74 -0.52 5.43
CA LYS A 77 -16.16 -1.80 5.87
C LYS A 77 -17.13 -2.96 5.74
N ASN A 78 -18.41 -2.74 6.04
CA ASN A 78 -19.44 -3.77 5.91
C ASN A 78 -19.71 -4.10 4.44
N VAL A 79 -19.80 -3.09 3.57
CA VAL A 79 -19.94 -3.27 2.12
C VAL A 79 -18.73 -4.04 1.55
N LEU A 80 -17.51 -3.69 1.98
CA LEU A 80 -16.26 -4.37 1.61
C LEU A 80 -16.13 -5.79 2.19
N ALA A 81 -16.96 -6.20 3.15
CA ALA A 81 -16.98 -7.58 3.63
C ALA A 81 -17.45 -8.56 2.53
N ASN A 82 -18.15 -8.06 1.50
CA ASN A 82 -18.61 -8.87 0.39
C ASN A 82 -17.43 -9.32 -0.51
N PRO A 83 -17.19 -10.64 -0.67
CA PRO A 83 -16.07 -11.14 -1.47
C PRO A 83 -16.20 -10.84 -2.97
N HIS A 84 -17.43 -10.78 -3.51
CA HIS A 84 -17.69 -10.46 -4.91
C HIS A 84 -17.26 -9.02 -5.24
N LEU A 85 -17.64 -8.08 -4.37
CA LEU A 85 -17.23 -6.68 -4.52
C LEU A 85 -15.70 -6.55 -4.52
N ARG A 86 -15.00 -7.23 -3.61
CA ARG A 86 -13.53 -7.21 -3.57
C ARG A 86 -12.91 -7.78 -4.84
N SER A 87 -13.55 -8.78 -5.46
CA SER A 87 -13.12 -9.33 -6.74
C SER A 87 -13.31 -8.31 -7.88
N LEU A 88 -14.47 -7.63 -7.88
CA LEU A 88 -14.80 -6.61 -8.86
C LEU A 88 -13.83 -5.43 -8.79
N LEU A 89 -13.55 -4.92 -7.59
CA LEU A 89 -12.57 -3.85 -7.36
C LEU A 89 -11.16 -4.24 -7.84
N LYS A 90 -10.71 -5.47 -7.55
CA LYS A 90 -9.43 -5.98 -8.05
C LYS A 90 -9.40 -6.10 -9.57
N THR A 91 -10.53 -6.47 -10.17
CA THR A 91 -10.66 -6.58 -11.63
C THR A 91 -10.55 -5.20 -12.27
N VAL A 92 -11.23 -4.20 -11.72
CA VAL A 92 -11.14 -2.80 -12.17
C VAL A 92 -9.69 -2.30 -12.06
N ASP A 93 -9.06 -2.45 -10.88
CA ASP A 93 -7.70 -1.98 -10.60
C ASP A 93 -6.62 -2.61 -11.49
N LYS A 94 -6.78 -3.89 -11.83
CA LYS A 94 -5.81 -4.64 -12.66
C LYS A 94 -6.17 -4.69 -14.14
N SER A 95 -7.28 -4.07 -14.55
CA SER A 95 -7.74 -4.17 -15.93
C SER A 95 -6.86 -3.37 -16.90
N GLU A 96 -6.68 -3.91 -18.10
CA GLU A 96 -6.06 -3.19 -19.21
C GLU A 96 -7.02 -2.14 -19.83
N GLN A 97 -8.33 -2.30 -19.60
CA GLN A 97 -9.39 -1.42 -20.10
C GLN A 97 -10.29 -0.91 -18.95
N PRO A 98 -9.82 0.04 -18.13
CA PRO A 98 -10.50 0.47 -16.91
C PRO A 98 -11.86 1.10 -17.17
N GLU A 99 -12.04 1.86 -18.24
CA GLU A 99 -13.32 2.51 -18.56
C GLU A 99 -14.44 1.48 -18.82
N THR A 100 -14.18 0.48 -19.67
CA THR A 100 -15.14 -0.58 -20.00
C THR A 100 -15.47 -1.45 -18.78
N ILE A 101 -14.46 -1.80 -17.98
CA ILE A 101 -14.66 -2.61 -16.78
C ILE A 101 -15.41 -1.81 -15.71
N MET A 102 -15.11 -0.50 -15.58
CA MET A 102 -15.85 0.40 -14.70
C MET A 102 -17.33 0.47 -15.08
N GLN A 103 -17.66 0.64 -16.36
CA GLN A 103 -19.06 0.67 -16.83
C GLN A 103 -19.81 -0.63 -16.48
N LYS A 104 -19.16 -1.79 -16.65
CA LYS A 104 -19.75 -3.07 -16.25
C LYS A 104 -19.91 -3.20 -14.74
N ALA A 105 -18.92 -2.75 -13.99
CA ALA A 105 -18.96 -2.76 -12.53
C ALA A 105 -20.12 -1.90 -12.01
N MET A 106 -20.38 -0.76 -12.62
CA MET A 106 -21.51 0.12 -12.26
C MET A 106 -22.90 -0.49 -12.53
N LEU A 107 -23.01 -1.61 -13.27
CA LEU A 107 -24.27 -2.34 -13.40
C LEU A 107 -24.57 -3.23 -12.19
N GLU A 108 -23.55 -3.55 -11.39
CA GLU A 108 -23.70 -4.39 -10.22
C GLU A 108 -24.18 -3.55 -9.02
N PRO A 109 -25.30 -3.89 -8.36
CA PRO A 109 -25.87 -3.06 -7.30
C PRO A 109 -24.91 -2.91 -6.10
N ILE A 110 -24.13 -3.94 -5.80
CA ILE A 110 -23.14 -3.92 -4.72
C ILE A 110 -21.99 -2.94 -4.99
N PHE A 111 -21.65 -2.70 -6.26
CA PHE A 111 -20.63 -1.74 -6.64
C PHE A 111 -21.16 -0.31 -6.55
N VAL A 112 -22.42 -0.10 -6.93
CA VAL A 112 -23.10 1.18 -6.78
C VAL A 112 -23.21 1.56 -5.30
N GLU A 113 -23.61 0.63 -4.43
CA GLU A 113 -23.65 0.83 -2.97
C GLU A 113 -22.27 1.21 -2.41
N PHE A 114 -21.21 0.55 -2.90
CA PHE A 114 -19.83 0.89 -2.54
C PHE A 114 -19.45 2.31 -2.99
N ALA A 115 -19.77 2.68 -4.23
CA ALA A 115 -19.45 3.99 -4.77
C ALA A 115 -20.19 5.10 -4.01
N ASP A 116 -21.48 4.92 -3.73
CA ASP A 116 -22.30 5.84 -2.93
C ASP A 116 -21.72 6.02 -1.52
N ALA A 117 -21.37 4.92 -0.85
CA ALA A 117 -20.73 4.96 0.46
C ALA A 117 -19.38 5.70 0.44
N CYS A 118 -18.58 5.53 -0.62
CA CYS A 118 -17.34 6.29 -0.78
C CYS A 118 -17.61 7.79 -0.95
N LEU A 119 -18.52 8.16 -1.86
CA LEU A 119 -18.88 9.55 -2.16
C LEU A 119 -19.38 10.27 -0.92
N LYS A 120 -20.26 9.64 -0.13
CA LYS A 120 -20.76 10.19 1.14
C LYS A 120 -19.66 10.56 2.13
N VAL A 121 -18.54 9.84 2.12
CA VAL A 121 -17.39 10.10 3.01
C VAL A 121 -16.46 11.17 2.44
N VAL A 122 -16.22 11.18 1.12
CA VAL A 122 -15.27 12.11 0.48
C VAL A 122 -15.86 13.47 0.14
N GLU A 123 -17.17 13.49 -0.10
CA GLU A 123 -18.01 14.64 -0.40
C GLU A 123 -19.18 14.63 0.59
N PRO A 124 -18.93 14.90 1.88
CA PRO A 124 -20.03 15.16 2.79
C PRO A 124 -20.74 16.38 2.22
N GLU A 125 -21.99 16.18 1.81
CA GLU A 125 -22.91 17.23 1.39
C GLU A 125 -22.70 18.44 2.28
N SER A 126 -22.12 19.50 1.71
CA SER A 126 -22.10 20.81 2.34
C SER A 126 -23.55 21.23 2.44
N THR A 127 -24.17 20.92 3.58
CA THR A 127 -25.33 21.65 4.09
C THR A 127 -24.87 23.07 4.38
N ASP A 128 -24.62 23.83 3.32
CA ASP A 128 -24.48 25.28 3.32
C ASP A 128 -25.87 25.80 2.94
N ASP A 129 -26.58 26.27 3.96
CA ASP A 129 -27.71 27.19 3.85
C ASP A 129 -27.15 28.61 3.65
#